data_AF-A0A7Y5MNS2-F1
#
_entry.id   AF-A0A7Y5MNS2-F1
#
_cell.length_a   1.000
_cell.length_b   1.000
_cell.length_c   1.000
_cell.angle_alpha   90.00
_cell.angle_beta   90.00
_cell.angle_gamma   90.00
#
_symmetry.space_group_name_H-M   'P 1'
#
loop_
_entity.id
_entity.type
_entity.pdbx_description
1 polymer ?
#
loop_
_entity_poly.entity_id
_entity_poly.type
_entity_poly.pdbx_seq_one_letter_code
_entity_poly.pdbx_strand_id
1 'polypeptide(L)'
;MSCTHLSLSALFLLSLLLSGPTRAEEFVPAVVHDALAGALAENPKRVSSAKEVAERDQMRNSDQPDGIVDDLAVLEILSASTTQREKGIELRKLAKKMNDRVARERLLLLASQVEEVELTDLQRRRRLNQVTGVVNRAWQTTSEVLAGQPRALAVAGTDAVAAVTGRREPSVVDKKIGYLARMREAKGEATPEEIEKGRALVASLEERKSKTLLRSWKDSIKESRKLGERGRVERLSRVGISLWPEEREWFEEQLRELNSDDEQPSANELPAPQPADGLDDAGYGLIRKKILDSEAAPKAISVDSAKRPIGSALADRRSKTLNYLLFGDSGFGVSPHGMARTAARHGTDAPAVVGLAQGVQTALRGVTLLFGNRLGLEESIDAYAKVDRENPEALSTEDYLEWADLCARADRYADALEILERKGIEDPNREEKYRAKWAAAIVRRSKELPAGPDRFKALKFVTESLSDTPSARKARELLEEMPTTERPVVQVSREDLRDYEGSLAQTGLRFQREWWDGDKRNGEIGEEGVYWDPKGSLWYRVGKRTAWREVLQDASRVPALSGLFTRINEEAIARRLADERGQNRKFPIEIEGATGPDSTYVTPKIVQFEVDKDEDGLFQ
;
A
#
# COMPACT_ATOMS: atom_id res chain seq x y z
N MET A 1 18.59 -23.92 15.17
CA MET A 1 19.64 -22.93 15.54
C MET A 1 19.46 -21.73 14.63
N SER A 2 18.69 -20.75 15.07
CA SER A 2 18.30 -19.57 14.30
C SER A 2 17.87 -18.50 15.29
N CYS A 3 18.85 -17.88 15.94
CA CYS A 3 18.67 -16.74 16.85
C CYS A 3 19.83 -15.77 16.61
N THR A 4 19.60 -14.75 15.78
CA THR A 4 20.32 -13.46 15.76
C THR A 4 19.51 -12.49 14.89
N HIS A 5 18.43 -11.92 15.44
CA HIS A 5 17.68 -10.84 14.77
C HIS A 5 17.42 -9.67 15.73
N LEU A 6 18.49 -9.05 16.21
CA LEU A 6 18.47 -7.61 16.44
C LEU A 6 18.70 -6.95 15.09
N SER A 7 17.71 -6.20 14.59
CA SER A 7 17.86 -5.49 13.31
C SER A 7 18.97 -4.44 13.44
N LEU A 8 19.77 -4.28 12.39
CA LEU A 8 20.78 -3.21 12.27
C LEU A 8 20.19 -1.82 12.58
N SER A 9 18.89 -1.64 12.31
CA SER A 9 18.11 -0.43 12.61
C SER A 9 17.98 -0.16 14.11
N ALA A 10 17.73 -1.20 14.92
CA ALA A 10 17.64 -1.07 16.37
C ALA A 10 19.01 -0.72 16.97
N LEU A 11 20.09 -1.30 16.47
CA LEU A 11 21.47 -0.98 16.89
C LEU A 11 21.89 0.44 16.49
N PHE A 12 21.44 0.92 15.33
CA PHE A 12 21.71 2.28 14.86
C PHE A 12 21.03 3.33 15.73
N LEU A 13 19.75 3.13 16.07
CA LEU A 13 19.02 4.00 17.02
C LEU A 13 19.64 3.96 18.42
N LEU A 14 20.15 2.81 18.84
CA LEU A 14 20.83 2.67 20.12
C LEU A 14 22.18 3.39 20.16
N SER A 15 22.93 3.39 19.05
CA SER A 15 24.15 4.21 18.92
C SER A 15 23.87 5.71 18.96
N LEU A 16 22.68 6.12 18.48
CA LEU A 16 22.23 7.50 18.54
C LEU A 16 21.79 7.91 19.95
N LEU A 17 21.17 7.00 20.71
CA LEU A 17 20.84 7.22 22.13
C LEU A 17 22.11 7.46 22.96
N LEU A 18 23.16 6.69 22.71
CA LEU A 18 24.42 6.72 23.46
C LEU A 18 25.37 7.89 23.09
N SER A 19 25.00 8.77 22.16
CA SER A 19 25.89 9.82 21.61
C SER A 19 25.63 11.24 22.16
N GLY A 20 25.02 11.35 23.35
CA GLY A 20 24.86 12.62 24.06
C GLY A 20 26.22 13.30 24.38
N PRO A 21 26.28 14.65 24.45
CA PRO A 21 27.50 15.38 24.71
C PRO A 21 27.87 15.32 26.19
N THR A 22 28.47 14.22 26.65
CA THR A 22 28.94 14.10 28.03
C THR A 22 30.46 14.00 28.09
N ARG A 23 31.08 15.06 28.61
CA ARG A 23 32.40 15.00 29.25
C ARG A 23 32.23 14.27 30.58
N ALA A 24 32.41 12.94 30.58
CA ALA A 24 32.57 12.15 31.79
C ALA A 24 33.68 11.13 31.54
N GLU A 25 34.49 10.90 32.57
CA GLU A 25 35.68 10.06 32.59
C GLU A 25 35.43 8.60 32.13
N GLU A 26 36.51 7.88 31.82
CA GLU A 26 36.61 6.54 31.18
C GLU A 26 35.68 5.41 31.69
N PHE A 27 34.96 5.64 32.79
CA PHE A 27 34.05 4.69 33.42
C PHE A 27 32.73 4.50 32.65
N VAL A 28 32.12 5.58 32.14
CA VAL A 28 30.82 5.52 31.43
C VAL A 28 30.88 4.68 30.14
N PRO A 29 31.92 4.81 29.28
CA PRO A 29 32.04 3.98 28.09
C PRO A 29 32.12 2.48 28.41
N ALA A 30 32.84 2.08 29.46
CA ALA A 30 33.07 0.67 29.77
C ALA A 30 31.78 -0.06 30.19
N VAL A 31 30.96 0.56 31.05
CA VAL A 31 29.69 -0.01 31.51
C VAL A 31 28.68 -0.14 30.37
N VAL A 32 28.59 0.89 29.52
CA VAL A 32 27.72 0.88 28.33
C VAL A 32 28.17 -0.16 27.32
N HIS A 33 29.47 -0.28 27.05
CA HIS A 33 29.99 -1.30 26.13
C HIS A 33 29.75 -2.72 26.65
N ASP A 34 29.88 -2.95 27.96
CA ASP A 34 29.60 -4.26 28.56
C ASP A 34 28.11 -4.64 28.48
N ALA A 35 27.22 -3.67 28.73
CA ALA A 35 25.79 -3.83 28.57
C ALA A 35 25.38 -4.08 27.12
N LEU A 36 25.96 -3.34 26.16
CA LEU A 36 25.70 -3.55 24.74
C LEU A 36 26.17 -4.94 24.28
N ALA A 37 27.34 -5.39 24.74
CA ALA A 37 27.83 -6.74 24.49
C ALA A 37 26.92 -7.81 25.14
N GLY A 38 26.38 -7.54 26.32
CA GLY A 38 25.37 -8.38 26.97
C GLY A 38 24.07 -8.49 26.18
N ALA A 39 23.55 -7.37 25.69
CA ALA A 39 22.33 -7.34 24.90
C ALA A 39 22.49 -8.04 23.54
N LEU A 40 23.62 -7.83 22.87
CA LEU A 40 23.97 -8.53 21.62
C LEU A 40 24.12 -10.03 21.81
N ALA A 41 24.58 -10.47 22.98
CA ALA A 41 24.71 -11.88 23.34
C ALA A 41 23.42 -12.48 23.96
N GLU A 42 22.31 -11.73 23.97
CA GLU A 42 21.04 -12.13 24.60
C GLU A 42 21.22 -12.56 26.07
N ASN A 43 22.13 -11.89 26.80
CA ASN A 43 22.45 -12.18 28.20
C ASN A 43 21.92 -11.06 29.11
N PRO A 44 20.64 -11.11 29.53
CA PRO A 44 20.04 -10.05 30.33
C PRO A 44 20.75 -9.85 31.66
N LYS A 45 21.32 -10.90 32.26
CA LYS A 45 22.04 -10.81 33.53
C LYS A 45 23.25 -9.86 33.47
N ARG A 46 23.95 -9.85 32.34
CA ARG A 46 25.09 -8.96 32.11
C ARG A 46 24.63 -7.50 32.00
N VAL A 47 23.51 -7.27 31.31
CA VAL A 47 22.89 -5.94 31.21
C VAL A 47 22.38 -5.45 32.56
N SER A 48 21.68 -6.30 33.33
CA SER A 48 21.22 -5.98 34.68
C SER A 48 22.39 -5.67 35.63
N SER A 49 23.50 -6.40 35.53
CA SER A 49 24.70 -6.13 36.33
C SER A 49 25.32 -4.77 35.99
N ALA A 50 25.40 -4.41 34.70
CA ALA A 50 25.87 -3.11 34.27
C ALA A 50 24.95 -1.96 34.76
N LYS A 51 23.63 -2.20 34.71
CA LYS A 51 22.62 -1.28 35.24
C LYS A 51 22.74 -1.07 36.75
N GLU A 52 22.87 -2.13 37.54
CA GLU A 52 23.07 -2.04 38.99
C GLU A 52 24.34 -1.24 39.35
N VAL A 53 25.41 -1.38 38.56
CA VAL A 53 26.63 -0.60 38.74
C VAL A 53 26.39 0.88 38.45
N ALA A 54 25.68 1.20 37.37
CA ALA A 54 25.32 2.58 37.02
C ALA A 54 24.40 3.22 38.07
N GLU A 55 23.38 2.50 38.55
CA GLU A 55 22.46 2.96 39.61
C GLU A 55 23.20 3.26 40.91
N ARG A 56 24.17 2.42 41.30
CA ARG A 56 25.00 2.66 42.49
C ARG A 56 25.92 3.87 42.35
N ASP A 57 26.43 4.14 41.16
CA ASP A 57 27.27 5.31 40.90
C ASP A 57 26.44 6.61 40.91
N GLN A 58 25.24 6.57 40.30
CA GLN A 58 24.28 7.67 40.33
C GLN A 58 23.84 8.02 41.75
N MET A 59 23.58 7.01 42.62
CA MET A 59 23.26 7.27 44.03
C MET A 59 24.40 7.92 44.81
N ARG A 60 25.66 7.74 44.37
CA ARG A 60 26.84 8.37 44.98
C ARG A 60 27.09 9.77 44.44
N ASN A 61 26.73 10.01 43.18
CA ASN A 61 26.95 11.25 42.47
C ASN A 61 25.63 11.80 41.94
N SER A 62 24.87 12.53 42.79
CA SER A 62 23.54 13.06 42.46
C SER A 62 23.51 14.04 41.28
N ASP A 63 24.68 14.51 40.83
CA ASP A 63 24.81 15.46 39.73
C ASP A 63 25.04 14.77 38.37
N GLN A 64 25.14 13.44 38.32
CA GLN A 64 25.26 12.71 37.06
C GLN A 64 23.90 12.57 36.35
N PRO A 65 23.88 12.66 35.01
CA PRO A 65 22.64 12.62 34.24
C PRO A 65 21.94 11.24 34.27
N ASP A 66 20.63 11.25 34.54
CA ASP A 66 19.75 10.07 34.61
C ASP A 66 19.73 9.18 33.34
N GLY A 67 20.16 9.72 32.20
CA GLY A 67 20.02 9.08 30.89
C GLY A 67 20.73 7.73 30.72
N ILE A 68 21.85 7.48 31.42
CA ILE A 68 22.60 6.22 31.27
C ILE A 68 21.80 5.04 31.86
N VAL A 69 21.15 5.22 33.01
CA VAL A 69 20.35 4.17 33.66
C VAL A 69 19.12 3.83 32.81
N ASP A 70 18.53 4.84 32.18
CA ASP A 70 17.40 4.66 31.25
C ASP A 70 17.81 3.90 29.99
N ASP A 71 18.96 4.21 29.40
CA ASP A 71 19.50 3.48 28.23
C ASP A 71 19.82 2.02 28.57
N LEU A 72 20.36 1.76 29.77
CA LEU A 72 20.62 0.41 30.26
C LEU A 72 19.33 -0.37 30.54
N ALA A 73 18.27 0.31 30.99
CA ALA A 73 16.94 -0.30 31.15
C ALA A 73 16.31 -0.68 29.81
N VAL A 74 16.50 0.11 28.74
CA VAL A 74 16.08 -0.24 27.37
C VAL A 74 16.80 -1.50 26.89
N LEU A 75 18.12 -1.58 27.08
CA LEU A 75 18.91 -2.75 26.71
C LEU A 75 18.49 -4.01 27.48
N GLU A 76 18.13 -3.87 28.75
CA GLU A 76 17.65 -4.95 29.59
C GLU A 76 16.32 -5.49 29.05
N ILE A 77 15.37 -4.60 28.73
CA ILE A 77 14.07 -4.98 28.13
C ILE A 77 14.25 -5.69 26.79
N LEU A 78 15.14 -5.18 25.93
CA LEU A 78 15.40 -5.74 24.61
C LEU A 78 16.07 -7.12 24.66
N SER A 79 16.84 -7.40 25.72
CA SER A 79 17.57 -8.66 25.91
C SER A 79 16.82 -9.70 26.77
N ALA A 80 15.95 -9.27 27.68
CA ALA A 80 15.19 -10.16 28.57
C ALA A 80 13.88 -10.68 27.95
N SER A 81 13.25 -9.90 27.06
CA SER A 81 11.93 -10.23 26.52
C SER A 81 12.02 -11.21 25.35
N THR A 82 11.19 -12.25 25.37
CA THR A 82 11.23 -13.33 24.38
C THR A 82 10.48 -13.01 23.08
N THR A 83 9.46 -12.15 23.15
CA THR A 83 8.64 -11.76 22.01
C THR A 83 8.73 -10.26 21.73
N GLN A 84 8.51 -9.85 20.47
CA GLN A 84 8.51 -8.44 20.08
C GLN A 84 7.36 -7.68 20.77
N ARG A 85 6.19 -8.29 20.93
CA ARG A 85 5.06 -7.76 21.70
C ARG A 85 5.42 -7.44 23.16
N GLU A 86 6.09 -8.36 23.85
CA GLU A 86 6.56 -8.13 25.22
C GLU A 86 7.54 -6.95 25.29
N LYS A 87 8.46 -6.86 24.31
CA LYS A 87 9.39 -5.72 24.18
C LYS A 87 8.64 -4.39 24.04
N GLY A 88 7.66 -4.31 23.13
CA GLY A 88 6.85 -3.11 22.94
C GLY A 88 6.10 -2.69 24.22
N ILE A 89 5.49 -3.65 24.94
CA ILE A 89 4.76 -3.39 26.19
C ILE A 89 5.70 -2.88 27.29
N GLU A 90 6.84 -3.55 27.51
CA GLU A 90 7.79 -3.15 28.54
C GLU A 90 8.48 -1.81 28.22
N LEU A 91 8.78 -1.54 26.94
CA LEU A 91 9.26 -0.22 26.51
C LEU A 91 8.21 0.87 26.82
N ARG A 92 6.93 0.67 26.50
CA ARG A 92 5.88 1.63 26.87
C ARG A 92 5.75 1.85 28.37
N LYS A 93 5.91 0.79 29.18
CA LYS A 93 5.91 0.89 30.64
C LYS A 93 7.10 1.71 31.16
N LEU A 94 8.28 1.53 30.55
CA LEU A 94 9.47 2.32 30.86
C LEU A 94 9.26 3.80 30.48
N ALA A 95 8.79 4.07 29.25
CA ALA A 95 8.50 5.43 28.77
C ALA A 95 7.56 6.21 29.71
N LYS A 96 6.54 5.54 30.29
CA LYS A 96 5.60 6.15 31.25
C LYS A 96 6.25 6.59 32.56
N LYS A 97 7.40 6.02 32.92
CA LYS A 97 8.14 6.36 34.15
C LYS A 97 9.22 7.43 33.93
N MET A 98 9.53 7.77 32.68
CA MET A 98 10.57 8.74 32.36
C MET A 98 10.05 10.18 32.51
N ASN A 99 10.83 11.01 33.20
CA ASN A 99 10.55 12.44 33.35
C ASN A 99 11.02 13.25 32.12
N ASP A 100 12.07 12.80 31.42
CA ASP A 100 12.54 13.46 30.20
C ASP A 100 11.58 13.20 29.03
N ARG A 101 10.96 14.29 28.54
CA ARG A 101 10.03 14.27 27.41
C ARG A 101 10.68 13.73 26.13
N VAL A 102 11.93 14.10 25.84
CA VAL A 102 12.62 13.72 24.59
C VAL A 102 12.94 12.23 24.60
N ALA A 103 13.46 11.73 25.71
CA ALA A 103 13.75 10.30 25.86
C ALA A 103 12.46 9.47 25.84
N ARG A 104 11.38 9.94 26.50
CA ARG A 104 10.04 9.32 26.44
C ARG A 104 9.51 9.19 25.01
N GLU A 105 9.54 10.27 24.22
CA GLU A 105 9.05 10.27 22.83
C GLU A 105 9.88 9.30 21.96
N ARG A 106 11.21 9.26 22.13
CA ARG A 106 12.08 8.31 21.41
C ARG A 106 11.78 6.85 21.77
N LEU A 107 11.50 6.57 23.04
CA LEU A 107 11.24 5.23 23.52
C LEU A 107 9.85 4.73 23.07
N LEU A 108 8.86 5.62 22.96
CA LEU A 108 7.57 5.34 22.34
C LEU A 108 7.71 5.04 20.83
N LEU A 109 8.54 5.80 20.11
CA LEU A 109 8.85 5.51 18.70
C LEU A 109 9.54 4.15 18.54
N LEU A 110 10.46 3.80 19.44
CA LEU A 110 11.13 2.49 19.39
C LEU A 110 10.11 1.36 19.64
N ALA A 111 9.17 1.55 20.57
CA ALA A 111 8.12 0.59 20.85
C ALA A 111 7.18 0.36 19.64
N SER A 112 6.83 1.41 18.88
CA SER A 112 6.00 1.26 17.68
C SER A 112 6.72 0.54 16.55
N GLN A 113 8.02 0.83 16.33
CA GLN A 113 8.83 0.13 15.33
C GLN A 113 8.95 -1.37 15.62
N VAL A 114 9.09 -1.74 16.90
CA VAL A 114 9.11 -3.15 17.32
C VAL A 114 7.81 -3.87 16.92
N GLU A 115 6.66 -3.22 17.05
CA GLU A 115 5.36 -3.76 16.65
C GLU A 115 5.19 -3.84 15.12
N GLU A 116 5.72 -2.89 14.35
CA GLU A 116 5.72 -2.95 12.88
C GLU A 116 6.54 -4.15 12.36
N VAL A 117 7.68 -4.43 12.99
CA VAL A 117 8.50 -5.61 12.67
C VAL A 117 7.74 -6.90 12.97
N GLU A 118 7.01 -6.96 14.09
CA GLU A 118 6.16 -8.10 14.39
C GLU A 118 5.02 -8.27 13.37
N LEU A 119 4.38 -7.17 12.97
CA LEU A 119 3.30 -7.18 11.99
C LEU A 119 3.79 -7.65 10.61
N THR A 120 4.96 -7.21 10.19
CA THR A 120 5.59 -7.68 8.93
C THR A 120 6.00 -9.15 9.01
N ASP A 121 6.55 -9.62 10.14
CA ASP A 121 6.85 -11.03 10.36
C ASP A 121 5.59 -11.90 10.41
N LEU A 122 4.50 -11.43 11.05
CA LEU A 122 3.22 -12.12 11.07
C LEU A 122 2.59 -12.18 9.68
N GLN A 123 2.68 -11.10 8.88
CA GLN A 123 2.26 -11.12 7.49
C GLN A 123 3.06 -12.12 6.66
N ARG A 124 4.38 -12.19 6.87
CA ARG A 124 5.26 -13.16 6.22
C ARG A 124 4.92 -14.59 6.64
N ARG A 125 4.73 -14.86 7.93
CA ARG A 125 4.27 -16.16 8.45
C ARG A 125 2.89 -16.54 7.94
N ARG A 126 1.96 -15.59 7.83
CA ARG A 126 0.61 -15.81 7.28
C ARG A 126 0.67 -16.19 5.81
N ARG A 127 1.53 -15.54 5.01
CA ARG A 127 1.80 -15.91 3.61
C ARG A 127 2.41 -17.31 3.53
N LEU A 128 3.39 -17.62 4.38
CA LEU A 128 3.98 -18.96 4.45
C LEU A 128 2.95 -20.03 4.86
N ASN A 129 2.11 -19.77 5.85
CA ASN A 129 1.05 -20.68 6.29
C ASN A 129 -0.04 -20.89 5.22
N GLN A 130 -0.35 -19.86 4.43
CA GLN A 130 -1.22 -20.00 3.26
C GLN A 130 -0.60 -20.93 2.21
N VAL A 131 0.70 -20.76 1.94
CA VAL A 131 1.43 -21.60 1.00
C VAL A 131 1.55 -23.03 1.52
N THR A 132 1.93 -23.26 2.78
CA THR A 132 2.00 -24.60 3.36
C THR A 132 0.62 -25.26 3.44
N GLY A 133 -0.45 -24.50 3.70
CA GLY A 133 -1.82 -24.99 3.63
C GLY A 133 -2.24 -25.41 2.21
N VAL A 134 -1.80 -24.69 1.18
CA VAL A 134 -2.00 -25.11 -0.23
C VAL A 134 -1.16 -26.34 -0.56
N VAL A 135 0.11 -26.40 -0.13
CA VAL A 135 0.98 -27.56 -0.36
C VAL A 135 0.46 -28.81 0.36
N ASN A 136 -0.04 -28.70 1.59
CA ASN A 136 -0.62 -29.81 2.32
C ASN A 136 -1.91 -30.32 1.65
N ARG A 137 -2.75 -29.42 1.11
CA ARG A 137 -3.93 -29.79 0.31
C ARG A 137 -3.54 -30.43 -1.01
N ALA A 138 -2.57 -29.83 -1.73
CA ALA A 138 -2.01 -30.38 -2.95
C ALA A 138 -1.41 -31.77 -2.72
N TRP A 139 -0.71 -31.98 -1.60
CA TRP A 139 -0.17 -33.26 -1.16
C TRP A 139 -1.28 -34.28 -0.89
N GLN A 140 -2.33 -33.92 -0.13
CA GLN A 140 -3.50 -34.77 0.08
C GLN A 140 -4.16 -35.15 -1.24
N THR A 141 -4.38 -34.19 -2.15
CA THR A 141 -4.95 -34.48 -3.47
C THR A 141 -4.00 -35.32 -4.33
N THR A 142 -2.68 -35.15 -4.26
CA THR A 142 -1.74 -35.99 -5.03
C THR A 142 -1.75 -37.43 -4.52
N SER A 143 -1.88 -37.61 -3.21
CA SER A 143 -2.08 -38.92 -2.58
C SER A 143 -3.39 -39.59 -3.05
N GLU A 144 -4.46 -38.82 -3.23
CA GLU A 144 -5.74 -39.30 -3.76
C GLU A 144 -5.69 -39.61 -5.28
N VAL A 145 -4.96 -38.81 -6.07
CA VAL A 145 -4.70 -39.08 -7.50
C VAL A 145 -3.95 -40.40 -7.68
N LEU A 146 -2.94 -40.65 -6.85
CA LEU A 146 -2.15 -41.89 -6.89
C LEU A 146 -2.95 -43.11 -6.39
N ALA A 147 -3.99 -42.89 -5.58
CA ALA A 147 -5.01 -43.89 -5.28
C ALA A 147 -6.03 -44.10 -6.42
N GLY A 148 -5.77 -43.55 -7.62
CA GLY A 148 -6.58 -43.74 -8.82
C GLY A 148 -7.81 -42.82 -8.89
N GLN A 149 -7.85 -41.72 -8.14
CA GLN A 149 -8.98 -40.79 -8.15
C GLN A 149 -8.67 -39.52 -8.98
N PRO A 150 -9.04 -39.47 -10.28
CA PRO A 150 -8.79 -38.31 -11.14
C PRO A 150 -9.47 -37.01 -10.67
N ARG A 151 -10.48 -37.12 -9.79
CA ARG A 151 -11.14 -35.98 -9.10
C ARG A 151 -10.14 -35.06 -8.39
N ALA A 152 -9.09 -35.64 -7.81
CA ALA A 152 -8.11 -34.89 -7.04
C ALA A 152 -7.14 -34.08 -7.92
N LEU A 153 -7.00 -34.43 -9.21
CA LEU A 153 -6.19 -33.70 -10.19
C LEU A 153 -6.88 -32.40 -10.63
N ALA A 154 -8.21 -32.43 -10.78
CA ALA A 154 -9.00 -31.24 -11.08
C ALA A 154 -9.06 -30.27 -9.89
N VAL A 155 -9.20 -30.79 -8.66
CA VAL A 155 -9.17 -29.98 -7.43
C VAL A 155 -7.78 -29.35 -7.22
N ALA A 156 -6.70 -30.11 -7.44
CA ALA A 156 -5.33 -29.57 -7.41
C ALA A 156 -5.11 -28.46 -8.45
N GLY A 157 -5.68 -28.61 -9.65
CA GLY A 157 -5.65 -27.57 -10.69
C GLY A 157 -6.38 -26.30 -10.28
N THR A 158 -7.59 -26.42 -9.71
CA THR A 158 -8.35 -25.25 -9.23
C THR A 158 -7.71 -24.58 -8.02
N ASP A 159 -7.13 -25.36 -7.11
CA ASP A 159 -6.44 -24.84 -5.92
C ASP A 159 -5.12 -24.15 -6.29
N ALA A 160 -4.39 -24.68 -7.29
CA ALA A 160 -3.22 -24.02 -7.84
C ALA A 160 -3.57 -22.69 -8.51
N VAL A 161 -4.66 -22.63 -9.29
CA VAL A 161 -5.14 -21.38 -9.90
C VAL A 161 -5.61 -20.38 -8.84
N ALA A 162 -6.33 -20.82 -7.81
CA ALA A 162 -6.76 -19.97 -6.70
C ALA A 162 -5.56 -19.43 -5.90
N ALA A 163 -4.53 -20.25 -5.68
CA ALA A 163 -3.30 -19.85 -5.00
C ALA A 163 -2.48 -18.85 -5.83
N VAL A 164 -2.39 -19.03 -7.16
CA VAL A 164 -1.68 -18.11 -8.07
C VAL A 164 -2.42 -16.78 -8.23
N THR A 165 -3.75 -16.79 -8.21
CA THR A 165 -4.57 -15.59 -8.43
C THR A 165 -4.98 -14.87 -7.15
N GLY A 166 -4.74 -15.46 -5.97
CA GLY A 166 -5.08 -14.90 -4.67
C GLY A 166 -6.58 -14.82 -4.36
N ARG A 167 -7.44 -15.48 -5.16
CA ARG A 167 -8.90 -15.44 -5.00
C ARG A 167 -9.36 -16.52 -4.02
N ARG A 168 -10.07 -16.11 -2.95
CA ARG A 168 -10.53 -17.00 -1.86
C ARG A 168 -11.72 -17.89 -2.23
N GLU A 169 -12.46 -17.57 -3.28
CA GLU A 169 -13.57 -18.40 -3.78
C GLU A 169 -13.40 -18.69 -5.27
N PRO A 170 -13.60 -19.95 -5.71
CA PRO A 170 -13.63 -20.28 -7.13
C PRO A 170 -14.78 -19.53 -7.79
N SER A 171 -14.50 -18.86 -8.92
CA SER A 171 -15.48 -18.05 -9.61
C SER A 171 -16.65 -18.91 -10.09
N VAL A 172 -17.80 -18.29 -10.38
CA VAL A 172 -18.96 -18.99 -10.97
C VAL A 172 -18.55 -19.71 -12.27
N VAL A 173 -17.60 -19.14 -13.01
CA VAL A 173 -17.02 -19.75 -14.21
C VAL A 173 -16.21 -21.00 -13.84
N ASP A 174 -15.39 -20.97 -12.79
CA ASP A 174 -14.60 -22.12 -12.33
C ASP A 174 -15.49 -23.26 -11.80
N LYS A 175 -16.57 -22.92 -11.07
CA LYS A 175 -17.58 -23.88 -10.61
C LYS A 175 -18.36 -24.48 -11.80
N LYS A 176 -18.67 -23.67 -12.81
CA LYS A 176 -19.32 -24.11 -14.06
C LYS A 176 -18.39 -24.99 -14.89
N ILE A 177 -17.08 -24.67 -14.96
CA ILE A 177 -16.06 -25.52 -15.59
C ILE A 177 -15.95 -26.85 -14.84
N GLY A 178 -15.91 -26.84 -13.50
CA GLY A 178 -15.93 -28.05 -12.68
C GLY A 178 -17.18 -28.90 -12.87
N TYR A 179 -18.36 -28.28 -13.00
CA TYR A 179 -19.61 -28.97 -13.31
C TYR A 179 -19.63 -29.55 -14.74
N LEU A 180 -19.19 -28.78 -15.74
CA LEU A 180 -19.12 -29.23 -17.13
C LEU A 180 -18.07 -30.34 -17.31
N ALA A 181 -16.98 -30.32 -16.54
CA ALA A 181 -16.02 -31.41 -16.46
C ALA A 181 -16.66 -32.69 -15.90
N ARG A 182 -17.44 -32.60 -14.81
CA ARG A 182 -18.21 -33.73 -14.26
C ARG A 182 -19.21 -34.31 -15.27
N MET A 183 -19.91 -33.45 -16.00
CA MET A 183 -20.87 -33.86 -17.05
C MET A 183 -20.19 -34.51 -18.26
N ARG A 184 -18.94 -34.15 -18.56
CA ARG A 184 -18.17 -34.70 -19.68
C ARG A 184 -17.52 -36.04 -19.34
N GLU A 185 -17.18 -36.26 -18.07
CA GLU A 185 -16.68 -37.54 -17.55
C GLU A 185 -17.78 -38.61 -17.42
N ALA A 186 -18.98 -38.22 -17.02
CA ALA A 186 -20.16 -39.06 -17.08
C ALA A 186 -20.60 -39.19 -18.56
N LYS A 187 -19.97 -40.08 -19.32
CA LYS A 187 -20.26 -40.36 -20.74
C LYS A 187 -21.70 -40.88 -20.95
N GLY A 188 -22.70 -40.01 -20.81
CA GLY A 188 -24.13 -40.32 -20.97
C GLY A 188 -24.81 -41.02 -19.78
N GLU A 189 -24.11 -41.31 -18.69
CA GLU A 189 -24.66 -42.06 -17.53
C GLU A 189 -25.15 -41.19 -16.37
N ALA A 190 -25.06 -39.86 -16.47
CA ALA A 190 -25.67 -38.99 -15.46
C ALA A 190 -27.19 -39.18 -15.50
N THR A 191 -27.76 -39.66 -14.40
CA THR A 191 -29.21 -39.84 -14.31
C THR A 191 -29.91 -38.48 -14.50
N PRO A 192 -31.10 -38.41 -15.12
CA PRO A 192 -31.82 -37.15 -15.30
C PRO A 192 -31.95 -36.35 -14.00
N GLU A 193 -32.10 -37.03 -12.86
CA GLU A 193 -32.14 -36.43 -11.52
C GLU A 193 -30.85 -35.71 -11.11
N GLU A 194 -29.66 -36.23 -11.48
CA GLU A 194 -28.37 -35.61 -11.14
C GLU A 194 -28.09 -34.37 -11.99
N ILE A 195 -28.53 -34.38 -13.25
CA ILE A 195 -28.49 -33.22 -14.14
C ILE A 195 -29.42 -32.14 -13.61
N GLU A 196 -30.61 -32.52 -13.16
CA GLU A 196 -31.59 -31.60 -12.57
C GLU A 196 -31.09 -31.02 -11.24
N LYS A 197 -30.48 -31.84 -10.37
CA LYS A 197 -29.80 -31.36 -9.14
C LYS A 197 -28.66 -30.39 -9.45
N GLY A 198 -27.86 -30.65 -10.49
CA GLY A 198 -26.80 -29.75 -10.95
C GLY A 198 -27.32 -28.42 -11.44
N ARG A 199 -28.38 -28.44 -12.27
CA ARG A 199 -29.07 -27.22 -12.74
C ARG A 199 -29.70 -26.45 -11.59
N ALA A 200 -30.36 -27.13 -10.65
CA ALA A 200 -30.94 -26.52 -9.46
C ALA A 200 -29.86 -25.87 -8.58
N LEU A 201 -28.68 -26.49 -8.44
CA LEU A 201 -27.58 -25.92 -7.68
C LEU A 201 -27.02 -24.65 -8.35
N VAL A 202 -26.82 -24.66 -9.67
CA VAL A 202 -26.38 -23.46 -10.41
C VAL A 202 -27.42 -22.35 -10.31
N ALA A 203 -28.70 -22.67 -10.53
CA ALA A 203 -29.80 -21.71 -10.39
C ALA A 203 -29.87 -21.12 -8.98
N SER A 204 -29.69 -21.94 -7.93
CA SER A 204 -29.68 -21.45 -6.54
C SER A 204 -28.51 -20.52 -6.24
N LEU A 205 -27.36 -20.71 -6.90
CA LEU A 205 -26.19 -19.83 -6.75
C LEU A 205 -26.37 -18.51 -7.50
N GLU A 206 -26.97 -18.56 -8.69
CA GLU A 206 -27.34 -17.36 -9.44
C GLU A 206 -28.40 -16.55 -8.69
N GLU A 207 -29.38 -17.20 -8.09
CA GLU A 207 -30.39 -16.58 -7.23
C GLU A 207 -29.75 -15.92 -6.00
N ARG A 208 -28.84 -16.62 -5.29
CA ARG A 208 -28.10 -16.03 -4.16
C ARG A 208 -27.29 -14.81 -4.57
N LYS A 209 -26.62 -14.86 -5.73
CA LYS A 209 -25.86 -13.71 -6.25
C LYS A 209 -26.78 -12.55 -6.61
N SER A 210 -27.91 -12.82 -7.26
CA SER A 210 -28.93 -11.80 -7.56
C SER A 210 -29.44 -11.14 -6.29
N LYS A 211 -29.74 -11.93 -5.24
CA LYS A 211 -30.17 -11.41 -3.92
C LYS A 211 -29.09 -10.56 -3.24
N THR A 212 -27.82 -10.95 -3.30
CA THR A 212 -26.73 -10.15 -2.72
C THR A 212 -26.53 -8.83 -3.48
N LEU A 213 -26.60 -8.86 -4.81
CA LEU A 213 -26.53 -7.66 -5.64
C LEU A 213 -27.72 -6.73 -5.36
N LEU A 214 -28.93 -7.28 -5.27
CA LEU A 214 -30.13 -6.53 -4.92
C LEU A 214 -29.99 -5.86 -3.55
N ARG A 215 -29.50 -6.57 -2.52
CA ARG A 215 -29.25 -5.97 -1.19
C ARG A 215 -28.27 -4.80 -1.26
N SER A 216 -27.12 -5.00 -1.90
CA SER A 216 -26.12 -3.93 -2.07
C SER A 216 -26.68 -2.74 -2.85
N TRP A 217 -27.54 -2.99 -3.84
CA TRP A 217 -28.21 -1.94 -4.61
C TRP A 217 -29.22 -1.15 -3.76
N LYS A 218 -30.05 -1.84 -2.96
CA LYS A 218 -30.98 -1.21 -2.01
C LYS A 218 -30.22 -0.37 -0.97
N ASP A 219 -29.08 -0.84 -0.48
CA ASP A 219 -28.25 -0.09 0.47
C ASP A 219 -27.65 1.17 -0.15
N SER A 220 -27.18 1.11 -1.41
CA SER A 220 -26.71 2.30 -2.13
C SER A 220 -27.82 3.32 -2.33
N ILE A 221 -29.06 2.90 -2.57
CA ILE A 221 -30.22 3.80 -2.68
C ILE A 221 -30.49 4.50 -1.33
N LYS A 222 -30.47 3.75 -0.23
CA LYS A 222 -30.64 4.31 1.12
C LYS A 222 -29.54 5.30 1.48
N GLU A 223 -28.30 5.00 1.13
CA GLU A 223 -27.14 5.88 1.37
C GLU A 223 -27.25 7.18 0.55
N SER A 224 -27.51 7.08 -0.75
CA SER A 224 -27.75 8.26 -1.59
C SER A 224 -28.92 9.11 -1.11
N ARG A 225 -29.97 8.49 -0.55
CA ARG A 225 -31.07 9.24 0.09
C ARG A 225 -30.59 10.00 1.33
N LYS A 226 -29.81 9.38 2.22
CA LYS A 226 -29.24 10.05 3.40
C LYS A 226 -28.36 11.25 3.02
N LEU A 227 -27.68 11.17 1.88
CA LEU A 227 -26.84 12.24 1.33
C LEU A 227 -27.62 13.31 0.55
N GLY A 228 -28.94 13.18 0.40
CA GLY A 228 -29.75 14.13 -0.37
C GLY A 228 -29.57 14.04 -1.89
N GLU A 229 -28.97 12.96 -2.41
CA GLU A 229 -28.69 12.77 -3.85
C GLU A 229 -29.93 12.31 -4.65
N ARG A 230 -30.99 13.14 -4.68
CA ARG A 230 -32.30 12.80 -5.30
C ARG A 230 -32.18 12.20 -6.71
N GLY A 231 -31.39 12.84 -7.58
CA GLY A 231 -31.22 12.38 -8.97
C GLY A 231 -30.49 11.03 -9.10
N ARG A 232 -29.69 10.62 -8.12
CA ARG A 232 -29.06 9.30 -8.11
C ARG A 232 -30.03 8.22 -7.64
N VAL A 233 -30.82 8.50 -6.61
CA VAL A 233 -31.88 7.60 -6.13
C VAL A 233 -32.89 7.31 -7.24
N GLU A 234 -33.30 8.34 -8.00
CA GLU A 234 -34.21 8.19 -9.13
C GLU A 234 -33.64 7.24 -10.21
N ARG A 235 -32.38 7.47 -10.63
CA ARG A 235 -31.71 6.62 -11.63
C ARG A 235 -31.56 5.17 -11.16
N LEU A 236 -31.09 4.97 -9.93
CA LEU A 236 -30.87 3.63 -9.39
C LEU A 236 -32.19 2.88 -9.23
N SER A 237 -33.28 3.57 -8.88
CA SER A 237 -34.60 2.96 -8.73
C SER A 237 -35.19 2.57 -10.08
N ARG A 238 -35.06 3.41 -11.12
CA ARG A 238 -35.49 3.06 -12.49
C ARG A 238 -34.73 1.85 -13.05
N VAL A 239 -33.42 1.80 -12.84
CA VAL A 239 -32.61 0.63 -13.22
C VAL A 239 -33.04 -0.60 -12.43
N GLY A 240 -33.33 -0.44 -11.14
CA GLY A 240 -33.83 -1.49 -10.27
C GLY A 240 -35.12 -2.15 -10.78
N ILE A 241 -36.11 -1.35 -11.22
CA ILE A 241 -37.37 -1.84 -11.80
C ILE A 241 -37.14 -2.77 -13.00
N SER A 242 -36.14 -2.45 -13.84
CA SER A 242 -35.83 -3.26 -15.01
C SER A 242 -35.07 -4.54 -14.69
N LEU A 243 -34.20 -4.52 -13.66
CA LEU A 243 -33.32 -5.64 -13.34
C LEU A 243 -33.97 -6.65 -12.40
N TRP A 244 -34.91 -6.22 -11.56
CA TRP A 244 -35.60 -7.07 -10.58
C TRP A 244 -37.11 -6.80 -10.60
N PRO A 245 -37.85 -7.33 -11.59
CA PRO A 245 -39.29 -7.16 -11.72
C PRO A 245 -40.08 -7.59 -10.47
N GLU A 246 -39.58 -8.61 -9.76
CA GLU A 246 -40.14 -9.11 -8.50
C GLU A 246 -40.11 -8.08 -7.35
N GLU A 247 -39.26 -7.07 -7.45
CA GLU A 247 -39.06 -6.02 -6.43
C GLU A 247 -39.49 -4.64 -6.94
N ARG A 248 -40.27 -4.62 -8.01
CA ARG A 248 -40.75 -3.41 -8.68
C ARG A 248 -41.49 -2.47 -7.73
N GLU A 249 -42.34 -3.00 -6.87
CA GLU A 249 -43.10 -2.20 -5.90
C GLU A 249 -42.19 -1.40 -4.96
N TRP A 250 -41.11 -2.03 -4.48
CA TRP A 250 -40.13 -1.37 -3.61
C TRP A 250 -39.45 -0.20 -4.33
N PHE A 251 -39.03 -0.39 -5.58
CA PHE A 251 -38.40 0.68 -6.37
C PHE A 251 -39.38 1.79 -6.76
N GLU A 252 -40.63 1.46 -7.07
CA GLU A 252 -41.69 2.44 -7.34
C GLU A 252 -42.07 3.25 -6.09
N GLU A 253 -42.04 2.63 -4.90
CA GLU A 253 -42.20 3.32 -3.63
C GLU A 253 -41.08 4.34 -3.39
N GLN A 254 -39.82 3.98 -3.67
CA GLN A 254 -38.69 4.94 -3.55
C GLN A 254 -38.86 6.15 -4.49
N LEU A 255 -39.42 5.95 -5.68
CA LEU A 255 -39.74 7.03 -6.62
C LEU A 255 -40.94 7.86 -6.16
N ARG A 256 -41.94 7.23 -5.52
CA ARG A 256 -43.11 7.93 -4.97
C ARG A 256 -42.73 8.84 -3.81
N GLU A 257 -41.91 8.34 -2.88
CA GLU A 257 -41.39 9.12 -1.75
C GLU A 257 -40.57 10.33 -2.22
N LEU A 258 -39.74 10.16 -3.26
CA LEU A 258 -39.01 11.28 -3.86
C LEU A 258 -39.91 12.40 -4.40
N ASN A 259 -41.11 12.04 -4.87
CA ASN A 259 -42.07 12.97 -5.46
C ASN A 259 -43.07 13.51 -4.43
N SER A 260 -43.20 12.90 -3.24
CA SER A 260 -44.04 13.42 -2.15
C SER A 260 -43.35 14.51 -1.33
N ASP A 261 -42.02 14.57 -1.35
CA ASP A 261 -41.21 15.57 -0.63
C ASP A 261 -41.12 16.94 -1.34
N ASP A 262 -42.14 17.30 -2.14
CA ASP A 262 -42.32 18.64 -2.73
C ASP A 262 -43.10 19.60 -1.81
N GLU A 263 -43.39 19.21 -0.55
CA GLU A 263 -43.69 20.18 0.50
C GLU A 263 -42.41 20.95 0.86
N GLN A 264 -42.29 22.16 0.29
CA GLN A 264 -41.21 23.11 0.54
C GLN A 264 -40.93 23.27 2.05
N PRO A 265 -39.70 23.01 2.55
CA PRO A 265 -39.34 23.43 3.89
C PRO A 265 -39.34 24.97 3.93
N SER A 266 -40.18 25.54 4.80
CA SER A 266 -40.22 26.98 5.05
C SER A 266 -38.86 27.47 5.54
N ALA A 267 -38.36 28.53 4.93
CA ALA A 267 -37.00 29.04 4.98
C ALA A 267 -36.48 29.59 6.34
N ASN A 268 -37.07 29.22 7.48
CA ASN A 268 -36.64 29.70 8.79
C ASN A 268 -36.37 28.52 9.71
N GLU A 269 -35.09 28.17 9.87
CA GLU A 269 -34.42 27.72 11.11
C GLU A 269 -33.19 26.89 10.76
N LEU A 270 -32.03 27.56 10.68
CA LEU A 270 -30.73 26.91 10.83
C LEU A 270 -30.02 27.56 12.04
N PRO A 271 -29.50 26.78 12.99
CA PRO A 271 -28.80 27.30 14.17
C PRO A 271 -27.39 27.79 13.81
N ALA A 272 -26.97 28.89 14.44
CA ALA A 272 -25.69 29.55 14.21
C ALA A 272 -24.49 28.73 14.73
N PRO A 273 -23.34 28.75 14.03
CA PRO A 273 -22.12 28.07 14.47
C PRO A 273 -21.36 28.90 15.52
N GLN A 274 -20.78 28.22 16.52
CA GLN A 274 -19.91 28.82 17.53
C GLN A 274 -18.46 28.93 17.02
N PRO A 275 -17.68 29.93 17.51
CA PRO A 275 -16.29 30.13 17.11
C PRO A 275 -15.35 29.15 17.81
N ALA A 276 -14.34 28.68 17.08
CA ALA A 276 -13.23 27.89 17.61
C ALA A 276 -12.04 28.80 17.98
N ASP A 277 -11.47 28.57 19.16
CA ASP A 277 -10.27 29.24 19.68
C ASP A 277 -8.99 28.76 18.97
N GLY A 278 -8.02 29.67 18.85
CA GLY A 278 -6.83 29.54 18.01
C GLY A 278 -5.62 28.81 18.63
N LEU A 279 -4.76 28.31 17.75
CA LEU A 279 -3.46 27.66 18.04
C LEU A 279 -2.32 28.42 17.31
N ASP A 280 -1.20 28.60 18.01
CA ASP A 280 -0.09 29.51 17.67
C ASP A 280 0.99 28.96 16.68
N ASP A 281 1.61 29.90 15.97
CA ASP A 281 2.51 29.83 14.79
C ASP A 281 3.91 29.15 14.97
N ALA A 282 4.26 28.61 16.14
CA ALA A 282 5.65 28.17 16.39
C ALA A 282 6.01 26.78 15.81
N GLY A 283 5.02 25.95 15.44
CA GLY A 283 5.23 24.56 15.03
C GLY A 283 5.76 24.38 13.59
N TYR A 284 5.43 25.28 12.68
CA TYR A 284 5.67 25.10 11.25
C TYR A 284 7.13 25.33 10.80
N GLY A 285 7.93 26.05 11.59
CA GLY A 285 9.32 26.35 11.26
C GLY A 285 10.27 25.15 11.34
N LEU A 286 9.95 24.12 12.15
CA LEU A 286 10.84 23.00 12.43
C LEU A 286 10.79 21.88 11.36
N ILE A 287 9.66 21.75 10.67
CA ILE A 287 9.44 20.70 9.65
C ILE A 287 10.17 21.06 8.35
N ARG A 288 10.26 22.36 8.03
CA ARG A 288 10.89 22.87 6.80
C ARG A 288 12.41 22.70 6.77
N LYS A 289 13.07 22.67 7.94
CA LYS A 289 14.53 22.53 8.05
C LYS A 289 15.00 21.08 7.88
N LYS A 290 14.22 20.10 8.34
CA LYS A 290 14.59 18.66 8.24
C LYS A 290 14.50 18.09 6.83
N ILE A 291 13.67 18.67 5.97
CA ILE A 291 13.50 18.21 4.59
C ILE A 291 14.71 18.62 3.72
N LEU A 292 15.23 19.85 3.92
CA LEU A 292 16.36 20.39 3.17
C LEU A 292 17.71 19.74 3.52
N ASP A 293 17.88 19.24 4.74
CA ASP A 293 19.14 18.60 5.16
C ASP A 293 19.27 17.14 4.68
N SER A 294 18.21 16.56 4.09
CA SER A 294 18.17 15.16 3.65
C SER A 294 18.62 14.90 2.20
N GLU A 295 18.86 15.96 1.41
CA GLU A 295 19.18 15.87 -0.02
C GLU A 295 20.69 15.95 -0.36
N ALA A 296 21.60 16.04 0.63
CA ALA A 296 22.98 16.50 0.41
C ALA A 296 24.14 15.50 0.62
N ALA A 297 23.98 14.19 0.41
CA ALA A 297 25.13 13.26 0.55
C ALA A 297 25.18 12.11 -0.49
N PRO A 298 26.14 12.14 -1.45
CA PRO A 298 26.41 10.99 -2.32
C PRO A 298 27.36 10.00 -1.62
N LYS A 299 27.02 8.70 -1.62
CA LYS A 299 27.91 7.62 -1.18
C LYS A 299 28.37 6.80 -2.38
N ALA A 300 29.66 6.92 -2.70
CA ALA A 300 30.37 6.03 -3.61
C ALA A 300 30.72 4.72 -2.89
N ILE A 301 30.52 3.57 -3.55
CA ILE A 301 31.00 2.27 -3.08
C ILE A 301 31.75 1.59 -4.22
N SER A 302 32.99 1.19 -3.94
CA SER A 302 33.93 0.57 -4.87
C SER A 302 33.67 -0.91 -5.08
N VAL A 303 34.11 -1.39 -6.24
CA VAL A 303 34.02 -2.75 -6.76
C VAL A 303 35.21 -3.59 -6.30
N ASP A 304 35.00 -4.90 -6.06
CA ASP A 304 35.99 -5.89 -6.45
C ASP A 304 35.36 -7.26 -6.83
N SER A 305 36.17 -8.12 -7.44
CA SER A 305 35.89 -8.88 -8.66
C SER A 305 35.93 -10.42 -8.49
N ALA A 306 35.11 -11.16 -9.28
CA ALA A 306 35.52 -12.39 -10.00
C ALA A 306 34.36 -13.20 -10.67
N LYS A 307 34.58 -13.52 -11.98
CA LYS A 307 34.19 -14.75 -12.74
C LYS A 307 32.71 -14.92 -13.15
N ARG A 308 32.30 -15.36 -14.36
CA ARG A 308 32.85 -15.96 -15.61
C ARG A 308 31.83 -15.67 -16.77
N PRO A 309 32.16 -15.82 -18.07
CA PRO A 309 31.30 -15.43 -19.20
C PRO A 309 30.02 -16.30 -19.41
N ILE A 310 28.93 -15.65 -19.87
CA ILE A 310 27.53 -16.13 -19.86
C ILE A 310 27.22 -17.21 -20.93
N GLY A 311 28.05 -17.34 -21.97
CA GLY A 311 27.83 -18.31 -23.06
C GLY A 311 27.86 -19.77 -22.60
N SER A 312 28.69 -20.11 -21.61
CA SER A 312 28.63 -21.42 -20.94
C SER A 312 27.59 -21.47 -19.82
N ALA A 313 27.15 -20.31 -19.30
CA ALA A 313 26.24 -20.20 -18.17
C ALA A 313 24.79 -20.51 -18.54
N LEU A 314 24.29 -20.21 -19.73
CA LEU A 314 22.90 -20.52 -20.11
C LEU A 314 22.70 -22.01 -20.43
N ALA A 315 23.68 -22.63 -21.11
CA ALA A 315 23.72 -24.08 -21.32
C ALA A 315 23.98 -24.83 -19.99
N ASP A 316 24.91 -24.36 -19.17
CA ASP A 316 25.10 -24.88 -17.80
C ASP A 316 23.87 -24.65 -16.94
N ARG A 317 23.14 -23.53 -17.06
CA ARG A 317 21.98 -23.22 -16.21
C ARG A 317 20.76 -23.99 -16.67
N ARG A 318 20.56 -24.25 -17.97
CA ARG A 318 19.54 -25.19 -18.44
C ARG A 318 19.87 -26.62 -18.00
N SER A 319 21.11 -27.06 -18.18
CA SER A 319 21.59 -28.37 -17.69
C SER A 319 21.47 -28.48 -16.16
N LYS A 320 21.91 -27.48 -15.40
CA LYS A 320 21.81 -27.43 -13.93
C LYS A 320 20.38 -27.29 -13.44
N THR A 321 19.50 -26.57 -14.14
CA THR A 321 18.08 -26.46 -13.76
C THR A 321 17.33 -27.76 -14.04
N LEU A 322 17.63 -28.42 -15.17
CA LEU A 322 17.06 -29.72 -15.51
C LEU A 322 17.61 -30.83 -14.59
N ASN A 323 18.91 -30.82 -14.30
CA ASN A 323 19.55 -31.70 -13.33
C ASN A 323 19.11 -31.39 -11.89
N TYR A 324 18.81 -30.14 -11.54
CA TYR A 324 18.25 -29.78 -10.24
C TYR A 324 16.80 -30.28 -10.11
N LEU A 325 15.97 -30.07 -11.14
CA LEU A 325 14.60 -30.56 -11.20
C LEU A 325 14.53 -32.09 -11.06
N LEU A 326 15.42 -32.80 -11.76
CA LEU A 326 15.45 -34.26 -11.78
C LEU A 326 16.23 -34.88 -10.61
N PHE A 327 17.33 -34.26 -10.17
CA PHE A 327 18.32 -34.87 -9.27
C PHE A 327 18.71 -33.99 -8.05
N GLY A 328 18.66 -32.66 -8.14
CA GLY A 328 18.98 -31.70 -7.06
C GLY A 328 20.40 -31.12 -7.14
N ASP A 329 20.77 -30.19 -6.23
CA ASP A 329 22.06 -29.46 -6.24
C ASP A 329 23.30 -30.30 -5.86
N SER A 330 23.09 -31.52 -5.38
CA SER A 330 24.14 -32.52 -5.21
C SER A 330 23.54 -33.87 -5.59
N GLY A 331 24.21 -34.61 -6.45
CA GLY A 331 23.88 -36.02 -6.64
C GLY A 331 23.82 -36.69 -5.27
N PHE A 332 22.62 -37.16 -4.90
CA PHE A 332 22.19 -37.80 -3.65
C PHE A 332 21.58 -36.92 -2.55
N GLY A 333 20.25 -36.78 -2.64
CA GLY A 333 19.37 -36.49 -1.50
C GLY A 333 18.38 -37.63 -1.15
N VAL A 334 18.50 -38.80 -1.78
CA VAL A 334 17.94 -40.04 -1.25
C VAL A 334 19.11 -41.00 -1.18
N SER A 335 19.69 -41.19 0.01
CA SER A 335 20.76 -42.18 0.13
C SER A 335 20.23 -43.50 -0.46
N PRO A 336 21.04 -44.25 -1.24
CA PRO A 336 20.63 -45.58 -1.72
C PRO A 336 20.11 -46.45 -0.57
N HIS A 337 20.62 -46.21 0.64
CA HIS A 337 20.15 -46.80 1.89
C HIS A 337 18.75 -46.36 2.32
N GLY A 338 18.34 -45.11 2.08
CA GLY A 338 16.98 -44.61 2.30
C GLY A 338 15.99 -45.22 1.31
N MET A 339 16.31 -45.20 0.01
CA MET A 339 15.51 -45.89 -1.02
C MET A 339 15.41 -47.39 -0.78
N ALA A 340 16.52 -48.05 -0.44
CA ALA A 340 16.55 -49.48 -0.13
C ALA A 340 15.82 -49.81 1.18
N ARG A 341 15.86 -48.93 2.21
CA ARG A 341 15.06 -49.12 3.43
C ARG A 341 13.57 -48.93 3.18
N THR A 342 13.18 -47.94 2.38
CA THR A 342 11.78 -47.72 2.00
C THR A 342 11.29 -48.86 1.11
N ALA A 343 12.11 -49.33 0.17
CA ALA A 343 11.79 -50.47 -0.66
C ALA A 343 11.72 -51.80 0.14
N ALA A 344 12.65 -52.02 1.07
CA ALA A 344 12.62 -53.17 1.96
C ALA A 344 11.46 -53.13 2.97
N ARG A 345 11.00 -51.93 3.38
CA ARG A 345 9.84 -51.76 4.28
C ARG A 345 8.50 -51.87 3.59
N HIS A 346 8.41 -51.50 2.31
CA HIS A 346 7.15 -51.46 1.57
C HIS A 346 6.99 -52.60 0.55
N GLY A 347 7.98 -53.48 0.40
CA GLY A 347 7.86 -54.71 -0.39
C GLY A 347 7.43 -54.46 -1.83
N THR A 348 6.34 -55.07 -2.27
CA THR A 348 5.78 -54.90 -3.63
C THR A 348 5.30 -53.48 -3.93
N ASP A 349 5.02 -52.67 -2.91
CA ASP A 349 4.54 -51.29 -3.06
C ASP A 349 5.68 -50.27 -3.11
N ALA A 350 6.93 -50.74 -2.99
CA ALA A 350 8.13 -49.93 -3.07
C ALA A 350 8.21 -49.02 -4.32
N PRO A 351 7.87 -49.49 -5.54
CA PRO A 351 7.94 -48.64 -6.73
C PRO A 351 6.98 -47.46 -6.68
N ALA A 352 5.79 -47.65 -6.09
CA ALA A 352 4.78 -46.60 -5.94
C ALA A 352 5.21 -45.55 -4.89
N VAL A 353 5.73 -45.98 -3.75
CA VAL A 353 6.21 -45.08 -2.68
C VAL A 353 7.44 -44.29 -3.12
N VAL A 354 8.36 -44.93 -3.86
CA VAL A 354 9.53 -44.28 -4.45
C VAL A 354 9.13 -43.26 -5.53
N GLY A 355 8.19 -43.61 -6.40
CA GLY A 355 7.63 -42.70 -7.41
C GLY A 355 6.92 -41.48 -6.79
N LEU A 356 6.21 -41.68 -5.68
CA LEU A 356 5.52 -40.60 -4.94
C LEU A 356 6.52 -39.63 -4.30
N ALA A 357 7.57 -40.15 -3.66
CA ALA A 357 8.62 -39.34 -3.07
C ALA A 357 9.37 -38.50 -4.12
N GLN A 358 9.70 -39.09 -5.29
CA GLN A 358 10.32 -38.37 -6.39
C GLN A 358 9.38 -37.33 -7.01
N GLY A 359 8.12 -37.69 -7.28
CA GLY A 359 7.14 -36.77 -7.86
C GLY A 359 6.90 -35.54 -7.00
N VAL A 360 6.86 -35.70 -5.67
CA VAL A 360 6.71 -34.56 -4.77
C VAL A 360 7.98 -33.74 -4.69
N GLN A 361 9.15 -34.36 -4.66
CA GLN A 361 10.40 -33.61 -4.65
C GLN A 361 10.56 -32.77 -5.93
N THR A 362 10.17 -33.31 -7.08
CA THR A 362 10.12 -32.57 -8.36
C THR A 362 9.07 -31.46 -8.34
N ALA A 363 7.88 -31.69 -7.77
CA ALA A 363 6.85 -30.66 -7.63
C ALA A 363 7.28 -29.52 -6.69
N LEU A 364 7.85 -29.84 -5.52
CA LEU A 364 8.42 -28.87 -4.59
C LEU A 364 9.52 -28.05 -5.27
N ARG A 365 10.45 -28.69 -5.99
CA ARG A 365 11.51 -28.00 -6.75
C ARG A 365 10.96 -27.14 -7.88
N GLY A 366 9.91 -27.58 -8.57
CA GLY A 366 9.20 -26.79 -9.58
C GLY A 366 8.56 -25.53 -8.99
N VAL A 367 7.93 -25.66 -7.82
CA VAL A 367 7.40 -24.51 -7.04
C VAL A 367 8.54 -23.61 -6.58
N THR A 368 9.64 -24.15 -6.04
CA THR A 368 10.81 -23.35 -5.65
C THR A 368 11.47 -22.65 -6.83
N LEU A 369 11.45 -23.21 -8.04
CA LEU A 369 11.93 -22.53 -9.25
C LEU A 369 10.97 -21.45 -9.76
N LEU A 370 9.67 -21.71 -9.70
CA LEU A 370 8.64 -20.74 -10.09
C LEU A 370 8.55 -19.53 -9.14
N PHE A 371 8.86 -19.73 -7.86
CA PHE A 371 8.68 -18.73 -6.81
C PHE A 371 9.96 -18.28 -6.11
N GLY A 372 11.05 -19.05 -6.18
CA GLY A 372 12.30 -18.80 -5.46
C GLY A 372 13.40 -18.13 -6.28
N ASN A 373 13.27 -18.04 -7.61
CA ASN A 373 14.29 -17.45 -8.50
C ASN A 373 13.72 -16.44 -9.51
N ARG A 374 12.57 -15.82 -9.22
CA ARG A 374 12.27 -14.54 -9.89
C ARG A 374 13.10 -13.50 -9.15
N LEU A 375 14.24 -13.13 -9.75
CA LEU A 375 14.85 -11.83 -9.46
C LEU A 375 13.70 -10.81 -9.45
N GLY A 376 13.67 -9.92 -8.44
CA GLY A 376 12.69 -8.84 -8.40
C GLY A 376 12.69 -8.10 -9.74
N LEU A 377 11.56 -7.53 -10.15
CA LEU A 377 11.46 -6.83 -11.45
C LEU A 377 12.63 -5.83 -11.64
N GLU A 378 12.99 -5.10 -10.58
CA GLU A 378 14.15 -4.20 -10.56
C GLU A 378 15.49 -4.94 -10.67
N GLU A 379 15.69 -6.06 -9.96
CA GLU A 379 16.92 -6.85 -10.05
C GLU A 379 17.12 -7.44 -11.46
N SER A 380 16.02 -7.79 -12.15
CA SER A 380 16.07 -8.21 -13.56
C SER A 380 16.48 -7.06 -14.47
N ILE A 381 15.89 -5.87 -14.29
CA ILE A 381 16.25 -4.66 -15.06
C ILE A 381 17.73 -4.31 -14.84
N ASP A 382 18.19 -4.35 -13.59
CA ASP A 382 19.59 -4.07 -13.22
C ASP A 382 20.54 -5.12 -13.80
N ALA A 383 20.12 -6.39 -13.88
CA ALA A 383 20.91 -7.44 -14.50
C ALA A 383 21.11 -7.19 -16.00
N TYR A 384 20.04 -6.85 -16.75
CA TYR A 384 20.16 -6.47 -18.16
C TYR A 384 21.03 -5.22 -18.34
N ALA A 385 20.81 -4.19 -17.51
CA ALA A 385 21.62 -2.96 -17.54
C ALA A 385 23.10 -3.22 -17.22
N LYS A 386 23.40 -4.20 -16.37
CA LYS A 386 24.78 -4.62 -16.06
C LYS A 386 25.41 -5.34 -17.25
N VAL A 387 24.70 -6.29 -17.86
CA VAL A 387 25.20 -7.02 -19.03
C VAL A 387 25.41 -6.07 -20.21
N ASP A 388 24.49 -5.13 -20.46
CA ASP A 388 24.63 -4.11 -21.51
C ASP A 388 25.89 -3.25 -21.34
N ARG A 389 26.22 -2.88 -20.09
CA ARG A 389 27.42 -2.10 -19.76
C ARG A 389 28.71 -2.91 -19.89
N GLU A 390 28.71 -4.17 -19.46
CA GLU A 390 29.91 -5.01 -19.41
C GLU A 390 30.19 -5.72 -20.74
N ASN A 391 29.14 -6.13 -21.46
CA ASN A 391 29.23 -6.87 -22.71
C ASN A 391 27.97 -6.67 -23.57
N PRO A 392 27.84 -5.54 -24.30
CA PRO A 392 26.65 -5.22 -25.09
C PRO A 392 26.39 -6.22 -26.23
N GLU A 393 27.43 -6.89 -26.74
CA GLU A 393 27.34 -7.91 -27.80
C GLU A 393 26.72 -9.22 -27.30
N ALA A 394 26.69 -9.43 -25.98
CA ALA A 394 26.07 -10.62 -25.39
C ALA A 394 24.53 -10.56 -25.39
N LEU A 395 23.94 -9.39 -25.63
CA LEU A 395 22.50 -9.20 -25.68
C LEU A 395 22.02 -9.19 -27.13
N SER A 396 21.06 -10.05 -27.44
CA SER A 396 20.36 -10.06 -28.71
C SER A 396 19.29 -8.96 -28.77
N THR A 397 18.76 -8.70 -29.97
CA THR A 397 17.60 -7.82 -30.14
C THR A 397 16.39 -8.27 -29.30
N GLU A 398 16.17 -9.58 -29.17
CA GLU A 398 15.10 -10.14 -28.34
C GLU A 398 15.31 -9.83 -26.85
N ASP A 399 16.56 -9.88 -26.38
CA ASP A 399 16.89 -9.54 -24.99
C ASP A 399 16.63 -8.06 -24.68
N TYR A 400 16.95 -7.15 -25.61
CA TYR A 400 16.64 -5.72 -25.46
C TYR A 400 15.13 -5.46 -25.48
N LEU A 401 14.37 -6.19 -26.30
CA LEU A 401 12.90 -6.12 -26.31
C LEU A 401 12.30 -6.60 -24.99
N GLU A 402 12.81 -7.70 -24.42
CA GLU A 402 12.41 -8.20 -23.11
C GLU A 402 12.78 -7.21 -22.00
N TRP A 403 13.98 -6.63 -22.05
CA TRP A 403 14.41 -5.61 -21.10
C TRP A 403 13.51 -4.38 -21.14
N ALA A 404 13.16 -3.89 -22.34
CA ALA A 404 12.21 -2.78 -22.50
C ALA A 404 10.81 -3.14 -21.95
N ASP A 405 10.33 -4.38 -22.17
CA ASP A 405 9.08 -4.87 -21.59
C ASP A 405 9.11 -4.88 -20.05
N LEU A 406 10.24 -5.27 -19.45
CA LEU A 406 10.43 -5.25 -18.00
C LEU A 406 10.42 -3.81 -17.46
N CYS A 407 11.12 -2.88 -18.11
CA CYS A 407 11.07 -1.46 -17.77
C CYS A 407 9.64 -0.91 -17.86
N ALA A 408 8.89 -1.24 -18.91
CA ALA A 408 7.50 -0.82 -19.05
C ALA A 408 6.57 -1.43 -17.98
N ARG A 409 6.86 -2.65 -17.49
CA ARG A 409 6.13 -3.25 -16.34
C ARG A 409 6.47 -2.58 -15.01
N ALA A 410 7.64 -1.94 -14.91
CA ALA A 410 8.11 -1.19 -13.74
C ALA A 410 7.58 0.26 -13.71
N ASP A 411 6.70 0.65 -14.63
CA ASP A 411 6.34 2.05 -14.91
C ASP A 411 7.55 2.94 -15.32
N ARG A 412 8.66 2.35 -15.80
CA ARG A 412 9.87 3.02 -16.33
C ARG A 412 9.79 3.15 -17.86
N TYR A 413 8.75 3.83 -18.34
CA TYR A 413 8.47 3.91 -19.78
C TYR A 413 9.49 4.74 -20.59
N ALA A 414 10.11 5.76 -19.97
CA ALA A 414 11.17 6.53 -20.60
C ALA A 414 12.36 5.63 -20.93
N ASP A 415 12.84 4.86 -19.95
CA ASP A 415 13.93 3.91 -20.10
C ASP A 415 13.60 2.83 -21.15
N ALA A 416 12.35 2.34 -21.17
CA ALA A 416 11.91 1.37 -22.17
C ALA A 416 12.02 1.93 -23.61
N LEU A 417 11.64 3.19 -23.82
CA LEU A 417 11.78 3.88 -25.11
C LEU A 417 13.24 4.17 -25.46
N GLU A 418 14.03 4.62 -24.49
CA GLU A 418 15.47 4.87 -24.67
C GLU A 418 16.21 3.60 -25.09
N ILE A 419 15.85 2.43 -24.52
CA ILE A 419 16.44 1.14 -24.92
C ILE A 419 16.15 0.84 -26.40
N LEU A 420 14.92 1.04 -26.87
CA LEU A 420 14.54 0.81 -28.28
C LEU A 420 15.31 1.75 -29.21
N GLU A 421 15.31 3.05 -28.91
CA GLU A 421 15.96 4.09 -29.70
C GLU A 421 17.49 3.88 -29.75
N ARG A 422 18.13 3.74 -28.59
CA ARG A 422 19.59 3.59 -28.47
C ARG A 422 20.12 2.34 -29.17
N LYS A 423 19.29 1.31 -29.30
CA LYS A 423 19.66 0.04 -29.96
C LYS A 423 19.16 -0.06 -31.40
N GLY A 424 18.51 0.99 -31.92
CA GLY A 424 17.99 1.02 -33.30
C GLY A 424 16.96 -0.08 -33.57
N ILE A 425 16.14 -0.41 -32.57
CA ILE A 425 15.12 -1.46 -32.68
C ILE A 425 13.80 -0.81 -33.08
N GLU A 426 13.45 -0.93 -34.36
CA GLU A 426 12.19 -0.40 -34.90
C GLU A 426 11.02 -1.36 -34.59
N ASP A 427 10.26 -1.07 -33.53
CA ASP A 427 8.98 -1.76 -33.22
C ASP A 427 7.88 -0.71 -32.95
N PRO A 428 7.19 -0.22 -34.01
CA PRO A 428 6.26 0.90 -33.88
C PRO A 428 5.07 0.57 -32.97
N ASN A 429 4.66 -0.70 -32.89
CA ASN A 429 3.56 -1.12 -32.02
C ASN A 429 3.95 -1.01 -30.54
N ARG A 430 5.19 -1.38 -30.18
CA ARG A 430 5.69 -1.23 -28.81
C ARG A 430 5.94 0.23 -28.46
N GLU A 431 6.54 0.98 -29.37
CA GLU A 431 6.79 2.41 -29.17
C GLU A 431 5.48 3.17 -28.91
N GLU A 432 4.46 2.99 -29.75
CA GLU A 432 3.14 3.61 -29.57
C GLU A 432 2.54 3.22 -28.21
N LYS A 433 2.60 1.93 -27.85
CA LYS A 433 2.09 1.41 -26.58
C LYS A 433 2.83 2.00 -25.38
N TYR A 434 4.16 2.12 -25.43
CA TYR A 434 4.96 2.67 -24.34
C TYR A 434 4.78 4.18 -24.21
N ARG A 435 4.75 4.93 -25.33
CA ARG A 435 4.42 6.36 -25.35
C ARG A 435 3.04 6.63 -24.75
N ALA A 436 2.02 5.87 -25.15
CA ALA A 436 0.66 6.01 -24.63
C ALA A 436 0.58 5.75 -23.12
N LYS A 437 1.24 4.70 -22.64
CA LYS A 437 1.31 4.39 -21.19
C LYS A 437 2.10 5.42 -20.41
N TRP A 438 3.21 5.91 -20.97
CA TRP A 438 4.02 6.96 -20.34
C TRP A 438 3.22 8.24 -20.17
N ALA A 439 2.57 8.70 -21.24
CA ALA A 439 1.70 9.87 -21.20
C ALA A 439 0.56 9.71 -20.18
N ALA A 440 -0.07 8.53 -20.13
CA ALA A 440 -1.12 8.23 -19.15
C ALA A 440 -0.59 8.25 -17.70
N ALA A 441 0.60 7.70 -17.46
CA ALA A 441 1.25 7.70 -16.15
C ALA A 441 1.63 9.12 -15.69
N ILE A 442 2.15 9.96 -16.59
CA ILE A 442 2.44 11.37 -16.29
C ILE A 442 1.16 12.12 -15.96
N VAL A 443 0.10 12.00 -16.76
CA VAL A 443 -1.20 12.64 -16.49
C VAL A 443 -1.83 12.15 -15.19
N ARG A 444 -1.62 10.88 -14.82
CA ARG A 444 -2.08 10.34 -13.53
C ARG A 444 -1.32 10.99 -12.37
N ARG A 445 0.01 10.95 -12.39
CA ARG A 445 0.86 11.57 -11.34
C ARG A 445 0.65 13.08 -11.25
N SER A 446 0.48 13.76 -12.38
CA SER A 446 0.26 15.21 -12.40
C SER A 446 -1.03 15.62 -11.69
N LYS A 447 -2.03 14.75 -11.57
CA LYS A 447 -3.26 15.03 -10.81
C LYS A 447 -3.06 14.97 -9.30
N GLU A 448 -2.05 14.23 -8.85
CA GLU A 448 -1.66 14.12 -7.45
C GLU A 448 -0.79 15.31 -7.03
N LEU A 449 -0.15 15.99 -7.99
CA LEU A 449 0.61 17.21 -7.74
C LEU A 449 -0.32 18.41 -7.50
N PRO A 450 0.05 19.33 -6.58
CA PRO A 450 -0.62 20.60 -6.44
C PRO A 450 -0.54 21.40 -7.75
N ALA A 451 -1.50 22.29 -7.96
CA ALA A 451 -1.48 23.18 -9.12
C ALA A 451 -0.26 24.11 -9.02
N GLY A 452 0.70 23.93 -9.91
CA GLY A 452 1.98 24.61 -9.82
C GLY A 452 2.89 24.25 -11.00
N PRO A 453 4.18 24.61 -10.92
CA PRO A 453 5.10 24.57 -12.04
C PRO A 453 5.38 23.15 -12.47
N ASP A 454 5.46 22.21 -11.53
CA ASP A 454 5.76 20.81 -11.82
C ASP A 454 4.59 20.13 -12.52
N ARG A 455 3.36 20.40 -12.07
CA ARG A 455 2.15 19.94 -12.74
C ARG A 455 2.01 20.55 -14.14
N PHE A 456 2.25 21.85 -14.27
CA PHE A 456 2.20 22.55 -15.56
C PHE A 456 3.24 22.00 -16.53
N LYS A 457 4.52 21.87 -16.10
CA LYS A 457 5.61 21.30 -16.91
C LYS A 457 5.32 19.86 -17.32
N ALA A 458 4.81 19.03 -16.41
CA ALA A 458 4.46 17.65 -16.70
C ALA A 458 3.35 17.53 -17.76
N LEU A 459 2.29 18.34 -17.63
CA LEU A 459 1.20 18.35 -18.62
C LEU A 459 1.67 18.92 -19.95
N LYS A 460 2.45 20.01 -19.93
CA LYS A 460 3.04 20.63 -21.12
C LYS A 460 3.93 19.65 -21.88
N PHE A 461 4.78 18.91 -21.17
CA PHE A 461 5.59 17.83 -21.74
C PHE A 461 4.74 16.79 -22.47
N VAL A 462 3.62 16.35 -21.88
CA VAL A 462 2.71 15.41 -22.55
C VAL A 462 2.10 16.03 -23.81
N THR A 463 1.73 17.31 -23.79
CA THR A 463 1.15 17.97 -24.96
C THR A 463 2.13 18.27 -26.09
N GLU A 464 3.40 18.48 -25.78
CA GLU A 464 4.46 18.83 -26.73
C GLU A 464 5.20 17.58 -27.22
N SER A 465 5.72 16.77 -26.30
CA SER A 465 6.57 15.61 -26.60
C SER A 465 5.78 14.32 -26.88
N LEU A 466 4.57 14.19 -26.35
CA LEU A 466 3.70 13.01 -26.49
C LEU A 466 2.34 13.36 -27.13
N SER A 467 2.36 14.33 -28.05
CA SER A 467 1.19 14.96 -28.67
C SER A 467 0.30 14.02 -29.51
N ASP A 468 0.90 12.93 -29.98
CA ASP A 468 0.31 11.81 -30.73
C ASP A 468 -0.53 10.86 -29.84
N THR A 469 -0.32 10.89 -28.52
CA THR A 469 -0.96 9.94 -27.61
C THR A 469 -2.40 10.35 -27.25
N PRO A 470 -3.31 9.41 -26.93
CA PRO A 470 -4.66 9.73 -26.46
C PRO A 470 -4.68 10.60 -25.19
N SER A 471 -3.65 10.49 -24.35
CA SER A 471 -3.48 11.27 -23.12
C SER A 471 -3.17 12.74 -23.37
N ALA A 472 -2.67 13.12 -24.56
CA ALA A 472 -2.36 14.51 -24.89
C ALA A 472 -3.60 15.40 -24.87
N ARG A 473 -4.75 14.91 -25.34
CA ARG A 473 -6.02 15.65 -25.26
C ARG A 473 -6.41 15.95 -23.81
N LYS A 474 -6.32 14.94 -22.94
CA LYS A 474 -6.61 15.09 -21.51
C LYS A 474 -5.62 16.03 -20.82
N ALA A 475 -4.37 16.02 -21.24
CA ALA A 475 -3.36 16.96 -20.74
C ALA A 475 -3.66 18.40 -21.15
N ARG A 476 -4.14 18.64 -22.38
CA ARG A 476 -4.60 19.98 -22.82
C ARG A 476 -5.82 20.45 -22.03
N GLU A 477 -6.81 19.60 -21.85
CA GLU A 477 -8.00 19.90 -21.03
C GLU A 477 -7.59 20.29 -19.60
N LEU A 478 -6.66 19.54 -19.00
CA LEU A 478 -6.13 19.86 -17.66
C LEU A 478 -5.27 21.13 -17.63
N LEU A 479 -4.59 21.50 -18.72
CA LEU A 479 -3.84 22.76 -18.82
C LEU A 479 -4.78 23.97 -18.95
N GLU A 480 -5.89 23.84 -19.65
CA GLU A 480 -6.92 24.90 -19.74
C GLU A 480 -7.59 25.17 -18.38
N GLU A 481 -7.61 24.16 -17.50
CA GLU A 481 -8.09 24.27 -16.12
C GLU A 481 -7.12 25.00 -15.18
N MET A 482 -5.91 25.35 -15.61
CA MET A 482 -4.91 26.01 -14.76
C MET A 482 -4.33 27.27 -15.41
N PRO A 483 -3.89 28.26 -14.60
CA PRO A 483 -3.23 29.44 -15.13
C PRO A 483 -1.91 29.05 -15.81
N THR A 484 -1.59 29.73 -16.90
CA THR A 484 -0.32 29.59 -17.63
C THR A 484 0.81 30.25 -16.84
N THR A 485 1.29 29.57 -15.81
CA THR A 485 2.40 30.04 -14.97
C THR A 485 3.37 28.92 -14.68
N GLU A 486 4.66 29.22 -14.87
CA GLU A 486 5.77 28.33 -14.50
C GLU A 486 6.22 28.54 -13.04
N ARG A 487 5.40 29.21 -12.21
CA ARG A 487 5.68 29.48 -10.81
C ARG A 487 4.74 28.67 -9.90
N PRO A 488 5.18 28.34 -8.67
CA PRO A 488 4.31 27.74 -7.67
C PRO A 488 3.17 28.71 -7.36
N VAL A 489 1.95 28.24 -7.59
CA VAL A 489 0.75 28.98 -7.23
C VAL A 489 0.00 28.20 -6.15
N VAL A 490 -0.62 28.94 -5.25
CA VAL A 490 -1.50 28.37 -4.23
C VAL A 490 -2.92 28.42 -4.78
N GLN A 491 -3.57 27.25 -4.90
CA GLN A 491 -4.97 27.19 -5.27
C GLN A 491 -5.83 27.36 -4.02
N VAL A 492 -6.78 28.29 -4.06
CA VAL A 492 -7.77 28.46 -3.00
C VAL A 492 -9.16 28.36 -3.61
N SER A 493 -9.98 27.43 -3.10
CA SER A 493 -11.30 27.18 -3.65
C SER A 493 -12.25 28.36 -3.38
N ARG A 494 -13.34 28.45 -4.15
CA ARG A 494 -14.35 29.49 -3.91
C ARG A 494 -14.97 29.41 -2.52
N GLU A 495 -15.12 28.19 -1.98
CA GLU A 495 -15.64 27.96 -0.63
C GLU A 495 -14.68 28.52 0.42
N ASP A 496 -13.39 28.18 0.32
CA ASP A 496 -12.37 28.75 1.19
C ASP A 496 -12.34 30.29 1.09
N LEU A 497 -12.38 30.87 -0.12
CA LEU A 497 -12.39 32.33 -0.27
C LEU A 497 -13.54 33.01 0.47
N ARG A 498 -14.70 32.33 0.54
CA ARG A 498 -15.88 32.82 1.27
C ARG A 498 -15.67 32.69 2.78
N ASP A 499 -15.13 31.58 3.25
CA ASP A 499 -14.82 31.35 4.66
C ASP A 499 -13.84 32.39 5.21
N TYR A 500 -12.86 32.82 4.40
CA TYR A 500 -11.84 33.79 4.78
C TYR A 500 -12.07 35.21 4.21
N GLU A 501 -13.30 35.56 3.77
CA GLU A 501 -13.61 36.87 3.18
C GLU A 501 -13.15 38.03 4.08
N GLY A 502 -13.44 37.95 5.39
CA GLY A 502 -13.09 38.97 6.37
C GLY A 502 -11.57 39.17 6.50
N SER A 503 -10.80 38.09 6.59
CA SER A 503 -9.34 38.13 6.69
C SER A 503 -8.70 38.65 5.40
N LEU A 504 -9.22 38.24 4.24
CA LEU A 504 -8.74 38.71 2.94
C LEU A 504 -9.02 40.21 2.77
N ALA A 505 -10.19 40.69 3.20
CA ALA A 505 -10.52 42.12 3.20
C ALA A 505 -9.58 42.93 4.11
N GLN A 506 -9.21 42.41 5.29
CA GLN A 506 -8.26 43.06 6.21
C GLN A 506 -6.85 43.16 5.63
N THR A 507 -6.40 42.15 4.87
CA THR A 507 -5.11 42.19 4.15
C THR A 507 -5.14 43.09 2.90
N GLY A 508 -6.28 43.73 2.63
CA GLY A 508 -6.45 44.69 1.54
C GLY A 508 -6.85 44.06 0.21
N LEU A 509 -7.12 42.75 0.16
CA LEU A 509 -7.74 42.13 -1.00
C LEU A 509 -9.25 42.38 -0.95
N ARG A 510 -9.68 43.42 -1.66
CA ARG A 510 -11.10 43.73 -1.80
C ARG A 510 -11.64 43.01 -3.01
N PHE A 511 -12.36 41.95 -2.74
CA PHE A 511 -13.15 41.28 -3.73
C PHE A 511 -14.40 42.09 -4.05
N GLN A 512 -14.77 42.05 -5.32
CA GLN A 512 -16.05 42.56 -5.78
C GLN A 512 -17.16 41.63 -5.25
N ARG A 513 -18.27 42.19 -4.78
CA ARG A 513 -19.41 41.39 -4.26
C ARG A 513 -19.93 40.40 -5.30
N GLU A 514 -19.81 40.79 -6.56
CA GLU A 514 -20.17 40.06 -7.76
C GLU A 514 -19.35 38.78 -7.97
N TRP A 515 -18.25 38.59 -7.24
CA TRP A 515 -17.40 37.40 -7.39
C TRP A 515 -17.95 36.17 -6.68
N TRP A 516 -18.94 36.34 -5.79
CA TRP A 516 -19.48 35.30 -4.91
C TRP A 516 -20.96 35.49 -4.53
N ASP A 517 -21.69 36.32 -5.26
CA ASP A 517 -23.13 36.53 -5.08
C ASP A 517 -23.99 35.34 -5.54
N GLY A 518 -23.38 34.30 -6.14
CA GLY A 518 -24.07 33.15 -6.70
C GLY A 518 -24.64 33.39 -8.10
N ASP A 519 -24.50 34.59 -8.65
CA ASP A 519 -25.00 34.94 -9.98
C ASP A 519 -23.88 34.90 -11.02
N LYS A 520 -23.88 33.81 -11.80
CA LYS A 520 -22.95 33.59 -12.92
C LYS A 520 -22.94 34.73 -13.94
N ARG A 521 -24.00 35.56 -14.01
CA ARG A 521 -24.08 36.70 -14.95
C ARG A 521 -23.24 37.89 -14.49
N ASN A 522 -22.92 37.99 -13.21
CA ASN A 522 -22.27 39.17 -12.63
C ASN A 522 -20.75 39.11 -12.60
N GLY A 523 -20.14 38.02 -13.07
CA GLY A 523 -18.69 37.86 -12.99
C GLY A 523 -18.24 36.93 -11.87
N GLU A 524 -19.14 36.05 -11.40
CA GLU A 524 -18.83 35.10 -10.33
C GLU A 524 -17.59 34.26 -10.64
N ILE A 525 -16.70 34.11 -9.65
CA ILE A 525 -15.52 33.25 -9.77
C ILE A 525 -15.99 31.80 -9.98
N GLY A 526 -15.29 31.08 -10.86
CA GLY A 526 -15.50 29.65 -11.06
C GLY A 526 -15.36 28.84 -9.77
N GLU A 527 -15.92 27.63 -9.77
CA GLU A 527 -15.82 26.70 -8.63
C GLU A 527 -14.36 26.39 -8.26
N GLU A 528 -13.42 26.50 -9.22
CA GLU A 528 -12.00 26.27 -8.96
C GLU A 528 -11.37 27.31 -8.02
N GLY A 529 -12.02 28.46 -7.83
CA GLY A 529 -11.57 29.57 -7.03
C GLY A 529 -10.48 30.40 -7.72
N VAL A 530 -9.42 30.72 -6.98
CA VAL A 530 -8.31 31.56 -7.45
C VAL A 530 -6.97 30.87 -7.28
N TYR A 531 -6.00 31.28 -8.08
CA TYR A 531 -4.60 30.87 -7.94
C TYR A 531 -3.75 32.07 -7.55
N TRP A 532 -3.01 31.95 -6.46
CA TRP A 532 -2.15 32.99 -5.93
C TRP A 532 -0.67 32.69 -6.23
N ASP A 533 0.00 33.57 -6.97
CA ASP A 533 1.47 33.61 -7.08
C ASP A 533 2.03 34.41 -5.89
N PRO A 534 2.94 33.85 -5.07
CA PRO A 534 3.60 34.57 -3.98
C PRO A 534 4.31 35.87 -4.38
N LYS A 535 4.52 36.12 -5.67
CA LYS A 535 5.03 37.40 -6.19
C LYS A 535 3.96 38.50 -6.37
N GLY A 536 2.70 38.20 -6.04
CA GLY A 536 1.61 39.18 -6.05
C GLY A 536 0.62 39.05 -7.20
N SER A 537 0.72 38.03 -8.06
CA SER A 537 -0.26 37.81 -9.13
C SER A 537 -1.40 36.93 -8.65
N LEU A 538 -2.63 37.43 -8.73
CA LEU A 538 -3.85 36.65 -8.49
C LEU A 538 -4.49 36.27 -9.82
N TRP A 539 -4.71 34.98 -10.05
CA TRP A 539 -5.38 34.46 -11.23
C TRP A 539 -6.77 33.97 -10.88
N TYR A 540 -7.77 34.37 -11.68
CA TYR A 540 -9.15 33.93 -11.52
C TYR A 540 -9.83 33.78 -12.87
N ARG A 541 -10.94 33.04 -12.93
CA ARG A 541 -11.79 32.98 -14.13
C ARG A 541 -13.26 33.06 -13.76
N VAL A 542 -14.05 33.62 -14.67
CA VAL A 542 -15.51 33.77 -14.51
C VAL A 542 -16.18 32.57 -15.17
N GLY A 543 -16.35 31.49 -14.40
CA GLY A 543 -16.83 30.21 -14.91
C GLY A 543 -15.83 29.44 -15.81
N LYS A 544 -16.15 28.16 -16.07
CA LYS A 544 -15.21 27.17 -16.62
C LYS A 544 -14.71 27.44 -18.05
N ARG A 545 -15.46 28.17 -18.86
CA ARG A 545 -15.14 28.42 -20.28
C ARG A 545 -14.47 29.76 -20.55
N THR A 546 -14.28 30.60 -19.54
CA THR A 546 -13.58 31.87 -19.72
C THR A 546 -12.08 31.71 -19.52
N ALA A 547 -11.31 32.55 -20.20
CA ALA A 547 -9.87 32.61 -20.02
C ALA A 547 -9.51 33.07 -18.60
N TRP A 548 -8.37 32.58 -18.10
CA TRP A 548 -7.76 33.06 -16.87
C TRP A 548 -7.41 34.55 -16.98
N ARG A 549 -7.79 35.32 -15.96
CA ARG A 549 -7.48 36.74 -15.80
C ARG A 549 -6.46 36.90 -14.69
N GLU A 550 -5.45 37.75 -14.92
CA GLU A 550 -4.42 38.08 -13.93
C GLU A 550 -4.69 39.46 -13.32
N VAL A 551 -4.58 39.57 -12.00
CA VAL A 551 -4.59 40.85 -11.28
C VAL A 551 -3.34 40.93 -10.42
N LEU A 552 -2.50 41.91 -10.72
CA LEU A 552 -1.31 42.21 -9.94
C LEU A 552 -1.68 42.99 -8.68
N GLN A 553 -1.24 42.51 -7.52
CA GLN A 553 -1.44 43.16 -6.24
C GLN A 553 -0.34 44.18 -5.95
N ASP A 554 -0.67 45.16 -5.11
CA ASP A 554 0.28 46.13 -4.59
C ASP A 554 1.41 45.43 -3.82
N ALA A 555 2.66 45.74 -4.17
CA ALA A 555 3.87 45.15 -3.58
C ALA A 555 3.89 45.26 -2.04
N SER A 556 3.29 46.32 -1.48
CA SER A 556 3.18 46.51 -0.02
C SER A 556 2.30 45.45 0.67
N ARG A 557 1.37 44.83 -0.06
CA ARG A 557 0.41 43.84 0.46
C ARG A 557 0.82 42.39 0.20
N VAL A 558 1.74 42.17 -0.74
CA VAL A 558 2.17 40.83 -1.15
C VAL A 558 2.64 39.94 0.01
N PRO A 559 3.41 40.43 1.01
CA PRO A 559 3.81 39.59 2.14
C PRO A 559 2.63 39.11 2.99
N ALA A 560 1.70 40.02 3.31
CA ALA A 560 0.52 39.71 4.11
C ALA A 560 -0.43 38.74 3.37
N LEU A 561 -0.66 38.99 2.09
CA LEU A 561 -1.48 38.11 1.25
C LEU A 561 -0.83 36.73 1.10
N SER A 562 0.47 36.65 0.88
CA SER A 562 1.18 35.37 0.78
C SER A 562 1.07 34.54 2.05
N GLY A 563 1.20 35.16 3.23
CA GLY A 563 0.98 34.48 4.50
C GLY A 563 -0.44 33.93 4.64
N LEU A 564 -1.44 34.76 4.31
CA LEU A 564 -2.85 34.36 4.40
C LEU A 564 -3.22 33.26 3.41
N PHE A 565 -2.86 33.38 2.12
CA PHE A 565 -3.12 32.34 1.12
C PHE A 565 -2.45 31.01 1.47
N THR A 566 -1.24 31.05 2.02
CA THR A 566 -0.55 29.83 2.49
C THR A 566 -1.32 29.16 3.62
N ARG A 567 -1.74 29.94 4.62
CA ARG A 567 -2.55 29.45 5.75
C ARG A 567 -3.87 28.82 5.29
N ILE A 568 -4.59 29.49 4.38
CA ILE A 568 -5.85 28.98 3.83
C ILE A 568 -5.64 27.61 3.15
N ASN A 569 -4.57 27.48 2.36
CA ASN A 569 -4.26 26.23 1.68
C ASN A 569 -3.84 25.12 2.65
N GLU A 570 -3.08 25.44 3.70
CA GLU A 570 -2.74 24.47 4.75
C GLU A 570 -3.99 23.97 5.49
N GLU A 571 -4.90 24.88 5.88
CA GLU A 571 -6.17 24.53 6.51
C GLU A 571 -7.08 23.71 5.57
N ALA A 572 -7.13 24.04 4.27
CA ALA A 572 -7.86 23.26 3.28
C ALA A 572 -7.30 21.84 3.07
N ILE A 573 -5.96 21.69 3.04
CA ILE A 573 -5.30 20.38 2.99
C ILE A 573 -5.63 19.57 4.25
N ALA A 574 -5.58 20.20 5.43
CA ALA A 574 -5.92 19.55 6.69
C ALA A 574 -7.37 19.06 6.71
N ARG A 575 -8.33 19.89 6.26
CA ARG A 575 -9.75 19.50 6.11
C ARG A 575 -9.91 18.29 5.19
N ARG A 576 -9.29 18.32 4.01
CA ARG A 576 -9.37 17.22 3.05
C ARG A 576 -8.77 15.92 3.59
N LEU A 577 -7.63 15.99 4.26
CA LEU A 577 -7.02 14.82 4.90
C LEU A 577 -7.90 14.27 6.04
N ALA A 578 -8.56 15.14 6.79
CA ALA A 578 -9.52 14.73 7.83
C ALA A 578 -10.74 14.02 7.21
N ASP A 579 -11.28 14.52 6.10
CA ASP A 579 -12.39 13.90 5.37
C ASP A 579 -12.01 12.55 4.76
N GLU A 580 -10.84 12.47 4.11
CA GLU A 580 -10.32 11.21 3.54
C GLU A 580 -10.06 10.15 4.64
N ARG A 581 -9.64 10.59 5.84
CA ARG A 581 -9.50 9.72 7.03
C ARG A 581 -10.86 9.32 7.59
N GLY A 582 -11.81 10.25 7.69
CA GLY A 582 -13.17 10.01 8.16
C GLY A 582 -13.93 9.00 7.31
N GLN A 583 -13.82 9.11 5.98
CA GLN A 583 -14.43 8.19 5.03
C GLN A 583 -13.77 6.80 5.00
N ASN A 584 -12.51 6.68 5.41
CA ASN A 584 -11.77 5.40 5.46
C ASN A 584 -11.74 4.75 6.85
N ARG A 585 -12.40 5.32 7.87
CA ARG A 585 -12.65 4.62 9.14
C ARG A 585 -13.63 3.47 8.93
N LYS A 586 -13.15 2.35 8.37
CA LYS A 586 -13.82 1.06 8.44
C LYS A 586 -13.71 0.60 9.88
N PHE A 587 -14.83 0.47 10.59
CA PHE A 587 -14.82 -0.15 11.91
C PHE A 587 -14.23 -1.56 11.78
N PRO A 588 -13.11 -1.88 12.45
CA PRO A 588 -12.58 -3.22 12.46
C PRO A 588 -13.55 -4.10 13.25
N ILE A 589 -14.34 -4.89 12.53
CA ILE A 589 -15.17 -5.93 13.11
C ILE A 589 -14.33 -7.20 13.08
N GLU A 590 -13.92 -7.68 14.24
CA GLU A 590 -13.35 -9.01 14.38
C GLU A 590 -14.51 -9.99 14.54
N ILE A 591 -14.51 -11.03 13.71
CA ILE A 591 -15.53 -12.07 13.75
C ILE A 591 -14.94 -13.24 14.53
N GLU A 592 -15.28 -13.35 15.80
CA GLU A 592 -14.93 -14.51 16.62
C GLU A 592 -15.99 -15.59 16.39
N GLY A 593 -15.57 -16.81 16.09
CA GLY A 593 -16.49 -17.92 15.91
C GLY A 593 -15.85 -19.27 16.17
N ALA A 594 -16.66 -20.21 16.64
CA ALA A 594 -16.26 -21.58 16.91
C ALA A 594 -17.22 -22.54 16.20
N THR A 595 -16.65 -23.52 15.49
CA THR A 595 -17.41 -24.56 14.81
C THR A 595 -17.48 -25.79 15.72
N GLY A 596 -18.66 -26.07 16.26
CA GLY A 596 -18.94 -27.33 16.96
C GLY A 596 -19.52 -28.38 16.00
N PRO A 597 -19.65 -29.65 16.44
CA PRO A 597 -20.19 -30.74 15.63
C PRO A 597 -21.64 -30.50 15.16
N ASP A 598 -22.43 -29.70 15.89
CA ASP A 598 -23.85 -29.49 15.60
C ASP A 598 -24.19 -28.06 15.12
N SER A 599 -23.27 -27.08 15.25
CA SER A 599 -23.50 -25.71 14.78
C SER A 599 -22.23 -24.84 14.76
N THR A 600 -22.22 -23.83 13.89
CA THR A 600 -21.21 -22.76 13.89
C THR A 600 -21.75 -21.55 14.64
N TYR A 601 -21.06 -21.13 15.69
CA TYR A 601 -21.35 -19.86 16.38
C TYR A 601 -20.42 -18.79 15.84
N VAL A 602 -20.99 -17.63 15.51
CA VAL A 602 -20.26 -16.47 15.01
C VAL A 602 -20.77 -15.24 15.73
N THR A 603 -19.88 -14.53 16.43
CA THR A 603 -20.20 -13.30 17.15
C THR A 603 -19.32 -12.18 16.61
N PRO A 604 -19.90 -11.14 15.97
CA PRO A 604 -19.13 -9.97 15.58
C PRO A 604 -18.76 -9.17 16.82
N LYS A 605 -17.47 -8.87 16.96
CA LYS A 605 -16.91 -8.05 18.02
C LYS A 605 -16.34 -6.78 17.39
N ILE A 606 -16.82 -5.63 17.85
CA ILE A 606 -16.25 -4.34 17.47
C ILE A 606 -14.92 -4.24 18.20
N VAL A 607 -13.80 -4.27 17.47
CA VAL A 607 -12.49 -4.02 18.06
C VAL A 607 -12.44 -2.52 18.34
N GLN A 608 -12.33 -2.13 19.61
CA GLN A 608 -12.08 -0.74 19.96
C GLN A 608 -10.72 -0.35 19.38
N PHE A 609 -10.68 0.73 18.59
CA PHE A 609 -9.43 1.39 18.28
C PHE A 609 -8.80 1.82 19.61
N GLU A 610 -7.57 1.36 19.90
CA GLU A 610 -6.72 2.11 20.81
C GLU A 610 -6.42 3.43 20.09
N VAL A 611 -7.08 4.49 20.53
CA VAL A 611 -6.78 5.86 20.09
C VAL A 611 -5.34 6.11 20.51
N ASP A 612 -4.49 6.40 19.52
CA ASP A 612 -3.12 6.82 19.76
C ASP A 612 -3.19 8.08 20.63
N LYS A 613 -2.54 8.09 21.80
CA LYS A 613 -2.64 9.22 22.75
C LYS A 613 -1.99 10.51 22.22
N ASP A 614 -1.32 10.44 21.08
CA ASP A 614 -0.86 11.61 20.33
C ASP A 614 -2.01 12.33 19.59
N GLU A 615 -3.19 11.69 19.45
CA GLU A 615 -4.41 12.30 18.88
C GLU A 615 -5.22 13.12 19.91
N ASP A 616 -5.03 12.92 21.21
CA ASP A 616 -5.72 13.69 22.27
C ASP A 616 -5.18 15.13 22.40
N GLY A 617 -3.96 15.39 21.92
CA GLY A 617 -3.35 16.73 21.94
C GLY A 617 -3.89 17.71 20.89
N LEU A 618 -4.79 17.25 20.01
CA LEU A 618 -5.46 18.06 18.98
C LEU A 618 -6.90 18.45 19.36
N PHE A 619 -7.40 17.98 20.50
CA PHE A 619 -8.76 18.23 20.98
C PHE A 619 -8.82 18.82 22.41
N GLN A 620 -7.70 19.35 22.91
CA GLN A 620 -7.63 20.31 24.02
C GLN A 620 -7.02 21.61 23.49
#